data_AF-A0A421AXG6-F1
#
_entry.id   AF-A0A421AXG6-F1
#
_cell.length_a   1.000
_cell.length_b   1.000
_cell.length_c   1.000
_cell.angle_alpha   90.00
_cell.angle_beta   90.00
_cell.angle_gamma   90.00
#
_symmetry.space_group_name_H-M   'P 1'
#
loop_
_entity.id
_entity.type
_entity.pdbx_description
1 polymer ?
#
loop_
_entity_poly.entity_id
_entity_poly.type
_entity_poly.pdbx_seq_one_letter_code
_entity_poly.pdbx_strand_id
1 'polypeptide(L)'
;MRLPDPARSRAILVGTSTYQATSLPDLPAVPANLHDLKSALTAPGLGGFAPQRCTVVENPGSTREVYRALREQTQAEDTVLVYFAGHGLVSPGRGELHFALADTDPDEVRVSALAFDLVRDLLRESPAANRVLVLDCCFSGRALGETMGAAVVGQVEVTGTYTLVATPPNAVALAPKGHRHTAFTGELLAVLRDGLPDGPDLLGLDDIARTVRSRMAARGYPTPGSVGSHNAGLLAIARNPVHVVTAAADDRPPAQPVRRRWRYPSVWVGVVVVVAAASAVLLAIRFVPNDDVGTTPSTSATTSTTSPATTVATSGFPAPPGPTIRSELPGGPPSLSSSSPRGSIRVYDKSTVVDPGKAAVDYLRGDGWTVLEARGLTENGLASTKKTTVYYSAGIADQQNSACVLATTIRVACDSHLPTYGEEDPGVILVVADDFRVPG
;
A
#
# COMPACT_ATOMS: atom_id res chain seq x y z
N MET A 1 -10.72 -7.51 3.17
CA MET A 1 -10.51 -6.13 2.68
C MET A 1 -11.86 -5.59 2.22
N ARG A 2 -12.21 -4.35 2.56
CA ARG A 2 -13.44 -3.68 2.11
C ARG A 2 -13.15 -2.23 1.74
N LEU A 3 -14.07 -1.61 1.01
CA LEU A 3 -14.08 -0.17 0.78
C LEU A 3 -14.61 0.59 2.01
N PRO A 4 -14.34 1.90 2.10
CA PRO A 4 -15.01 2.77 3.06
C PRO A 4 -16.52 2.79 2.77
N ASP A 5 -17.34 2.92 3.81
CA ASP A 5 -18.76 3.20 3.67
C ASP A 5 -18.92 4.66 3.21
N PRO A 6 -19.41 4.94 1.98
CA PRO A 6 -19.48 6.30 1.45
C PRO A 6 -20.38 7.24 2.27
N ALA A 7 -21.35 6.71 3.03
CA ALA A 7 -22.26 7.51 3.86
C ALA A 7 -21.65 7.86 5.22
N ARG A 8 -20.68 7.07 5.71
CA ARG A 8 -20.09 7.19 7.05
C ARG A 8 -18.61 7.58 7.02
N SER A 9 -18.02 7.63 5.83
CA SER A 9 -16.63 8.03 5.60
C SER A 9 -16.53 9.47 5.11
N ARG A 10 -15.42 10.12 5.43
CA ARG A 10 -15.11 11.49 5.00
C ARG A 10 -13.65 11.59 4.57
N ALA A 11 -13.39 12.46 3.62
CA ALA A 11 -12.04 12.77 3.16
C ALA A 11 -11.83 14.29 3.14
N ILE A 12 -10.64 14.73 3.50
CA ILE A 12 -10.20 16.11 3.39
C ILE A 12 -8.84 16.16 2.71
N LEU A 13 -8.76 16.96 1.65
CA LEU A 13 -7.56 17.20 0.87
C LEU A 13 -7.18 18.65 1.06
N VAL A 14 -6.13 18.90 1.84
CA VAL A 14 -5.60 20.24 2.11
C VAL A 14 -4.35 20.43 1.28
N GLY A 15 -4.21 21.56 0.62
CA GLY A 15 -2.95 21.86 -0.03
C GLY A 15 -2.68 23.35 -0.21
N THR A 16 -1.42 23.71 -0.03
CA THR A 16 -0.91 25.07 -0.24
C THR A 16 0.03 25.05 -1.44
N SER A 17 -0.31 25.85 -2.44
CA SER A 17 0.39 25.96 -3.72
C SER A 17 1.07 27.31 -3.91
N THR A 18 0.55 28.36 -3.28
CA THR A 18 1.09 29.72 -3.33
C THR A 18 1.39 30.23 -1.94
N TYR A 19 2.55 30.86 -1.75
CA TYR A 19 3.00 31.36 -0.46
C TYR A 19 3.27 32.87 -0.52
N GLN A 20 2.87 33.61 0.52
CA GLN A 20 3.20 35.03 0.63
C GLN A 20 4.70 35.25 0.90
N ALA A 21 5.30 34.37 1.70
CA ALA A 21 6.72 34.42 2.01
C ALA A 21 7.56 33.97 0.80
N THR A 22 8.41 34.86 0.28
CA THR A 22 9.25 34.57 -0.90
C THR A 22 10.29 33.47 -0.67
N SER A 23 10.61 33.16 0.60
CA SER A 23 11.50 32.06 0.98
C SER A 23 10.84 30.68 0.88
N LEU A 24 9.52 30.62 0.73
CA LEU A 24 8.75 29.40 0.44
C LEU A 24 8.38 29.38 -1.05
N PRO A 25 9.02 28.54 -1.88
CA PRO A 25 8.70 28.47 -3.29
C PRO A 25 7.28 27.93 -3.53
N ASP A 26 6.59 28.50 -4.51
CA ASP A 26 5.29 28.00 -4.96
C ASP A 26 5.37 26.56 -5.49
N LEU A 27 4.28 25.81 -5.30
CA LEU A 27 4.10 24.42 -5.69
C LEU A 27 2.91 24.31 -6.66
N PRO A 28 3.07 24.69 -7.94
CA PRO A 28 1.97 24.79 -8.91
C PRO A 28 1.28 23.45 -9.24
N ALA A 29 1.88 22.33 -8.85
CA ALA A 29 1.28 21.00 -9.02
C ALA A 29 0.21 20.68 -7.96
N VAL A 30 0.21 21.37 -6.81
CA VAL A 30 -0.69 21.07 -5.68
C VAL A 30 -2.17 21.21 -6.03
N PRO A 31 -2.66 22.24 -6.75
CA PRO A 31 -4.07 22.31 -7.11
C PRO A 31 -4.50 21.09 -7.95
N ALA A 32 -3.68 20.71 -8.94
CA ALA A 32 -3.96 19.54 -9.77
C ALA A 32 -3.93 18.24 -8.95
N ASN A 33 -3.05 18.10 -7.95
CA ASN A 33 -3.07 16.98 -7.02
C ASN A 33 -4.42 16.87 -6.30
N LEU A 34 -4.89 17.96 -5.70
CA LEU A 34 -6.13 17.99 -4.90
C LEU A 34 -7.35 17.61 -5.74
N HIS A 35 -7.55 18.24 -6.89
CA HIS A 35 -8.73 18.03 -7.72
C HIS A 35 -8.74 16.64 -8.36
N ASP A 36 -7.57 16.15 -8.77
CA ASP A 36 -7.45 14.82 -9.37
C ASP A 36 -7.61 13.69 -8.35
N LEU A 37 -7.09 13.89 -7.13
CA LEU A 37 -7.23 12.92 -6.06
C LEU A 37 -8.68 12.87 -5.56
N LYS A 38 -9.35 14.02 -5.42
CA LYS A 38 -10.79 14.07 -5.17
C LYS A 38 -11.55 13.28 -6.23
N SER A 39 -11.26 13.54 -7.50
CA SER A 39 -11.92 12.85 -8.62
C SER A 39 -11.73 11.34 -8.56
N ALA A 40 -10.52 10.86 -8.24
CA ALA A 40 -10.24 9.43 -8.11
C ALA A 40 -10.93 8.79 -6.89
N LEU A 41 -10.87 9.45 -5.73
CA LEU A 41 -11.47 8.96 -4.48
C LEU A 41 -13.01 8.94 -4.52
N THR A 42 -13.63 9.72 -5.39
CA THR A 42 -15.09 9.82 -5.53
C THR A 42 -15.61 9.34 -6.88
N ALA A 43 -14.77 8.65 -7.66
CA ALA A 43 -15.15 8.15 -8.98
C ALA A 43 -16.31 7.14 -8.87
N PRO A 44 -17.42 7.30 -9.63
CA PRO A 44 -18.55 6.38 -9.55
C PRO A 44 -18.13 4.92 -9.81
N GLY A 45 -18.48 4.03 -8.88
CA GLY A 45 -18.15 2.61 -8.98
C GLY A 45 -16.68 2.26 -8.72
N LEU A 46 -15.78 3.23 -8.56
CA LEU A 46 -14.35 3.01 -8.29
C LEU A 46 -13.90 3.60 -6.96
N GLY A 47 -14.27 4.84 -6.66
CA GLY A 47 -13.88 5.55 -5.45
C GLY A 47 -14.57 5.03 -4.18
N GLY A 48 -13.88 5.16 -3.04
CA GLY A 48 -14.39 4.77 -1.72
C GLY A 48 -15.23 5.84 -1.00
N PHE A 49 -15.32 7.06 -1.53
CA PHE A 49 -15.94 8.19 -0.83
C PHE A 49 -17.06 8.86 -1.63
N ALA A 50 -18.08 9.39 -0.93
CA ALA A 50 -19.10 10.21 -1.57
C ALA A 50 -18.53 11.60 -1.95
N PRO A 51 -18.86 12.15 -3.15
CA PRO A 51 -18.38 13.47 -3.58
C PRO A 51 -18.62 14.60 -2.59
N GLN A 52 -19.77 14.58 -1.90
CA GLN A 52 -20.18 15.60 -0.92
C GLN A 52 -19.45 15.46 0.42
N ARG A 53 -18.76 14.35 0.64
CA ARG A 53 -17.97 14.06 1.86
C ARG A 53 -16.46 14.03 1.59
N CYS A 54 -16.05 14.52 0.41
CA CYS A 54 -14.66 14.73 0.05
C CYS A 54 -14.41 16.24 -0.15
N THR A 55 -13.83 16.87 0.87
CA THR A 55 -13.61 18.31 0.92
C THR A 55 -12.21 18.66 0.43
N VAL A 56 -12.09 19.70 -0.40
CA VAL A 56 -10.81 20.28 -0.82
C VAL A 56 -10.66 21.63 -0.13
N VAL A 57 -9.51 21.85 0.50
CA VAL A 57 -9.11 23.13 1.09
C VAL A 57 -7.83 23.58 0.40
N GLU A 58 -7.97 24.51 -0.54
CA GLU A 58 -6.87 24.98 -1.39
C GLU A 58 -6.38 26.35 -0.92
N ASN A 59 -5.06 26.51 -0.78
CA ASN A 59 -4.38 27.72 -0.31
C ASN A 59 -5.00 28.32 0.97
N PRO A 60 -5.20 27.53 2.04
CA PRO A 60 -5.75 28.07 3.29
C PRO A 60 -4.85 29.20 3.82
N GLY A 61 -5.48 30.29 4.25
CA GLY A 61 -4.77 31.48 4.76
C GLY A 61 -4.53 31.44 6.27
N SER A 62 -5.18 30.53 7.01
CA SER A 62 -5.02 30.48 8.47
C SER A 62 -5.15 29.10 9.07
N THR A 63 -4.43 28.87 10.18
CA THR A 63 -4.51 27.64 10.98
C THR A 63 -5.95 27.36 11.45
N ARG A 64 -6.72 28.41 11.76
CA ARG A 64 -8.11 28.28 12.20
C ARG A 64 -9.02 27.72 11.11
N GLU A 65 -8.82 28.13 9.86
CA GLU A 65 -9.58 27.64 8.72
C GLU A 65 -9.37 26.13 8.55
N VAL A 66 -8.10 25.71 8.47
CA VAL A 66 -7.75 24.30 8.30
C VAL A 66 -8.20 23.46 9.50
N TYR A 67 -8.01 23.95 10.72
CA TYR A 67 -8.46 23.27 11.94
C TYR A 67 -9.97 23.03 11.94
N ARG A 68 -10.79 24.01 11.55
CA ARG A 68 -12.25 23.86 11.47
C ARG A 68 -12.64 22.80 10.45
N ALA A 69 -12.03 22.83 9.27
CA ALA A 69 -12.29 21.85 8.22
C ALA A 69 -11.87 20.44 8.66
N LEU A 70 -10.67 20.28 9.22
CA LEU A 70 -10.20 19.01 9.78
C LEU A 70 -11.14 18.49 10.85
N ARG A 71 -11.49 19.33 11.84
CA ARG A 71 -12.39 18.95 12.94
C ARG A 71 -13.74 18.44 12.45
N GLU A 72 -14.30 19.03 11.40
CA GLU A 72 -15.54 18.55 10.81
C GLU A 72 -15.36 17.19 10.12
N GLN A 73 -14.30 17.04 9.32
CA GLN A 73 -14.09 15.82 8.54
C GLN A 73 -13.64 14.64 9.42
N THR A 74 -12.98 14.90 10.56
CA THR A 74 -12.63 13.87 11.54
C THR A 74 -13.83 13.35 12.33
N GLN A 75 -15.05 13.88 12.15
CA GLN A 75 -16.28 13.29 12.70
C GLN A 75 -16.81 12.10 11.87
N ALA A 76 -16.02 11.56 10.93
CA ALA A 76 -16.37 10.32 10.24
C ALA A 76 -16.51 9.17 11.24
N GLU A 77 -17.44 8.25 10.98
CA GLU A 77 -17.64 7.07 11.84
C GLU A 77 -16.94 5.83 11.27
N ASP A 78 -16.84 5.75 9.95
CA ASP A 78 -16.22 4.59 9.29
C ASP A 78 -14.75 4.83 8.94
N THR A 79 -14.48 5.76 8.01
CA THR A 79 -13.12 6.07 7.57
C THR A 79 -12.93 7.58 7.45
N VAL A 80 -11.88 8.11 8.06
CA VAL A 80 -11.38 9.46 7.76
C VAL A 80 -10.08 9.36 6.95
N LEU A 81 -10.02 10.06 5.82
CA LEU A 81 -8.80 10.25 5.04
C LEU A 81 -8.40 11.73 5.07
N VAL A 82 -7.20 12.00 5.56
CA VAL A 82 -6.57 13.33 5.53
C VAL A 82 -5.41 13.27 4.54
N TYR A 83 -5.45 14.11 3.51
CA TYR A 83 -4.34 14.35 2.60
C TYR A 83 -3.83 15.78 2.81
N PHE A 84 -2.53 15.94 2.92
CA PHE A 84 -1.87 17.25 2.96
C PHE A 84 -0.78 17.34 1.90
N ALA A 85 -0.74 18.43 1.13
CA ALA A 85 0.34 18.74 0.19
C ALA A 85 0.86 20.17 0.35
N GLY A 86 2.18 20.32 0.47
CA GLY A 86 2.80 21.63 0.70
C GLY A 86 4.17 21.53 1.37
N HIS A 87 4.68 22.64 1.89
CA HIS A 87 5.90 22.63 2.69
C HIS A 87 5.66 22.17 4.13
N GLY A 88 6.52 21.27 4.60
CA GLY A 88 6.68 20.94 6.01
C GLY A 88 7.83 21.74 6.61
N LEU A 89 7.56 22.45 7.70
CA LEU A 89 8.52 23.28 8.42
C LEU A 89 8.77 22.68 9.80
N VAL A 90 10.01 22.79 10.27
CA VAL A 90 10.39 22.37 11.62
C VAL A 90 10.67 23.62 12.44
N SER A 91 9.97 23.78 13.56
CA SER A 91 10.18 24.95 14.41
C SER A 91 11.54 24.87 15.13
N PRO A 92 12.30 25.98 15.22
CA PRO A 92 13.61 25.97 15.86
C PRO A 92 13.49 25.67 17.36
N GLY A 93 14.47 24.92 17.88
CA GLY A 93 14.62 24.55 19.29
C GLY A 93 13.87 23.28 19.71
N ARG A 94 12.57 23.16 19.40
CA ARG A 94 11.76 21.99 19.80
C ARG A 94 11.68 20.90 18.73
N GLY A 95 12.03 21.25 17.48
CA GLY A 95 12.01 20.30 16.38
C GLY A 95 10.60 19.88 15.99
N GLU A 96 9.56 20.66 16.28
CA GLU A 96 8.16 20.28 16.05
C GLU A 96 7.75 20.54 14.58
N LEU A 97 7.13 19.54 13.95
CA LEU A 97 6.62 19.63 12.59
C LEU A 97 5.39 20.52 12.48
N HIS A 98 5.41 21.41 11.49
CA HIS A 98 4.33 22.31 11.10
C HIS A 98 4.10 22.25 9.59
N PHE A 99 2.86 22.47 9.18
CA PHE A 99 2.44 22.55 7.78
C PHE A 99 2.28 24.01 7.36
N ALA A 100 3.02 24.41 6.34
CA ALA A 100 2.97 25.77 5.82
C ALA A 100 1.65 26.04 5.08
N LEU A 101 1.05 27.16 5.41
CA LEU A 101 -0.18 27.72 4.84
C LEU A 101 0.18 28.93 3.97
N ALA A 102 -0.80 29.50 3.26
CA ALA A 102 -0.54 30.59 2.31
C ALA A 102 0.11 31.82 3.01
N ASP A 103 -0.34 32.12 4.23
CA ASP A 103 0.09 33.28 5.02
C ASP A 103 1.15 32.90 6.08
N THR A 104 1.77 31.72 5.95
CA THR A 104 2.83 31.32 6.89
C THR A 104 4.03 32.25 6.78
N ASP A 105 4.37 32.86 7.91
CA ASP A 105 5.64 33.54 8.14
C ASP A 105 6.70 32.53 8.64
N PRO A 106 7.78 32.28 7.88
CA PRO A 106 8.86 31.36 8.27
C PRO A 106 9.65 31.79 9.51
N ASP A 107 9.59 33.06 9.93
CA ASP A 107 10.21 33.54 11.17
C ASP A 107 9.29 33.30 12.39
N GLU A 108 8.00 33.07 12.15
CA GLU A 108 6.97 32.86 13.19
C GLU A 108 6.21 31.52 13.05
N VAL A 109 6.87 30.46 12.56
CA VAL A 109 6.27 29.14 12.24
C VAL A 109 5.26 28.63 13.29
N ARG A 110 5.56 28.78 14.59
CA ARG A 110 4.71 28.27 15.69
C ARG A 110 3.32 28.89 15.75
N VAL A 111 3.14 30.10 15.22
CA VAL A 111 1.86 30.83 15.26
C VAL A 111 1.24 31.03 13.88
N SER A 112 2.06 31.01 12.83
CA SER A 112 1.64 31.26 11.44
C SER A 112 1.44 29.98 10.59
N ALA A 113 1.90 28.82 11.07
CA ALA A 113 1.74 27.53 10.40
C ALA A 113 0.84 26.58 11.21
N LEU A 114 0.30 25.54 10.57
CA LEU A 114 -0.50 24.53 11.24
C LEU A 114 0.40 23.50 11.92
N ALA A 115 0.43 23.49 13.26
CA ALA A 115 1.15 22.46 14.01
C ALA A 115 0.61 21.06 13.68
N PHE A 116 1.50 20.11 13.37
CA PHE A 116 1.10 18.73 13.06
C PHE A 116 0.42 18.06 14.24
N ASP A 117 0.80 18.43 15.47
CA ASP A 117 0.20 17.92 16.71
C ASP A 117 -1.32 18.15 16.76
N LEU A 118 -1.82 19.28 16.22
CA LEU A 118 -3.26 19.54 16.12
C LEU A 118 -3.96 18.53 15.19
N VAL A 119 -3.30 18.16 14.08
CA VAL A 119 -3.81 17.14 13.16
C VAL A 119 -3.78 15.76 13.83
N ARG A 120 -2.69 15.46 14.55
CA ARG A 120 -2.52 14.22 15.31
C ARG A 120 -3.63 14.04 16.34
N ASP A 121 -3.91 15.07 17.12
CA ASP A 121 -4.94 15.03 18.17
C ASP A 121 -6.33 14.87 17.57
N LEU A 122 -6.67 15.61 16.51
CA LEU A 122 -7.96 15.46 15.81
C LEU A 122 -8.16 14.07 15.21
N LEU A 123 -7.10 13.44 14.71
CA LEU A 123 -7.15 12.06 14.23
C LEU A 123 -7.32 11.08 15.39
N ARG A 124 -6.54 11.23 16.47
CA ARG A 124 -6.62 10.36 17.66
C ARG A 124 -8.01 10.39 18.30
N GLU A 125 -8.63 11.57 18.38
CA GLU A 125 -9.95 11.78 18.96
C GLU A 125 -11.11 11.45 18.01
N SER A 126 -10.82 11.23 16.72
CA SER A 126 -11.85 10.86 15.73
C SER A 126 -12.58 9.58 16.13
N PRO A 127 -13.92 9.51 16.02
CA PRO A 127 -14.67 8.27 16.22
C PRO A 127 -14.51 7.28 15.04
N ALA A 128 -13.79 7.64 13.98
CA ALA A 128 -13.65 6.81 12.79
C ALA A 128 -12.99 5.46 13.13
N ALA A 129 -13.59 4.37 12.65
CA ALA A 129 -13.02 3.03 12.78
C ALA A 129 -11.65 2.93 12.08
N ASN A 130 -11.47 3.66 10.98
CA ASN A 130 -10.23 3.71 10.23
C ASN A 130 -9.78 5.16 10.02
N ARG A 131 -8.47 5.40 10.19
CA ARG A 131 -7.85 6.72 10.03
C ARG A 131 -6.70 6.58 9.05
N VAL A 132 -6.71 7.40 8.02
CA VAL A 132 -5.69 7.41 6.97
C VAL A 132 -5.13 8.82 6.86
N LEU A 133 -3.81 8.94 6.93
CA LEU A 133 -3.08 10.17 6.74
C LEU A 133 -2.13 10.00 5.55
N VAL A 134 -2.21 10.90 4.58
CA VAL A 134 -1.32 10.92 3.40
C VAL A 134 -0.62 12.27 3.37
N LEU A 135 0.70 12.26 3.50
CA LEU A 135 1.52 13.47 3.53
C LEU A 135 2.37 13.56 2.27
N ASP A 136 2.03 14.49 1.39
CA ASP A 136 2.82 14.91 0.24
C ASP A 136 3.52 16.23 0.53
N CYS A 137 4.34 16.22 1.59
CA CYS A 137 5.10 17.38 2.02
C CYS A 137 6.59 17.08 2.12
N CYS A 138 7.40 18.05 1.70
CA CYS A 138 8.84 18.02 1.95
C CYS A 138 9.08 18.25 3.44
N PHE A 139 9.83 17.39 4.11
CA PHE A 139 10.41 17.73 5.42
C PHE A 139 11.73 18.44 5.16
N SER A 140 11.66 19.71 4.79
CA SER A 140 12.88 20.50 4.73
C SER A 140 13.35 20.77 6.16
N GLY A 141 14.19 19.89 6.70
CA GLY A 141 15.12 20.24 7.79
C GLY A 141 16.10 21.36 7.40
N ARG A 142 15.96 21.92 6.18
CA ARG A 142 16.82 22.97 5.61
C ARG A 142 16.31 24.38 5.85
N ALA A 143 15.08 24.59 6.31
CA ALA A 143 14.59 25.96 6.52
C ALA A 143 15.40 26.72 7.58
N LEU A 144 16.10 26.02 8.50
CA LEU A 144 16.88 26.62 9.60
C LEU A 144 18.17 25.87 9.95
N GLY A 145 18.94 25.42 8.95
CA GLY A 145 20.38 25.11 9.15
C GLY A 145 20.77 23.90 10.02
N GLU A 146 19.85 23.04 10.47
CA GLU A 146 20.18 21.89 11.34
C GLU A 146 19.70 20.54 10.76
N THR A 147 20.64 19.59 10.66
CA THR A 147 20.46 18.23 10.13
C THR A 147 19.61 17.36 11.08
N MET A 148 18.28 17.48 11.02
CA MET A 148 17.35 16.71 11.89
C MET A 148 16.65 15.58 11.13
N GLY A 149 17.46 14.62 10.67
CA GLY A 149 17.04 13.59 9.72
C GLY A 149 16.45 12.30 10.25
N ALA A 150 16.47 12.08 11.56
CA ALA A 150 15.90 10.87 12.18
C ALA A 150 14.67 11.18 13.05
N ALA A 151 14.57 12.39 13.60
CA ALA A 151 13.50 12.78 14.52
C ALA A 151 12.12 12.92 13.84
N VAL A 152 12.08 13.25 12.54
CA VAL A 152 10.81 13.51 11.85
C VAL A 152 10.00 12.24 11.55
N VAL A 153 10.63 11.05 11.39
CA VAL A 153 9.86 9.79 11.18
C VAL A 153 8.99 9.48 12.39
N GLY A 154 9.58 9.56 13.60
CA GLY A 154 8.86 9.31 14.84
C GLY A 154 7.78 10.36 15.13
N GLN A 155 7.90 11.56 14.55
CA GLN A 155 6.90 12.60 14.70
C GLN A 155 5.66 12.39 13.84
N VAL A 156 5.78 11.70 12.70
CA VAL A 156 4.66 11.54 11.76
C VAL A 156 3.78 10.33 12.12
N GLU A 157 4.22 9.47 13.03
CA GLU A 157 3.41 8.37 13.54
C GLU A 157 2.22 8.89 14.38
N VAL A 158 1.04 8.38 14.04
CA VAL A 158 -0.19 8.62 14.80
C VAL A 158 -0.78 7.27 15.19
N THR A 159 -0.88 7.02 16.49
CA THR A 159 -1.43 5.77 17.02
C THR A 159 -2.81 5.47 16.41
N GLY A 160 -2.99 4.26 15.88
CA GLY A 160 -4.25 3.84 15.27
C GLY A 160 -4.56 4.49 13.92
N THR A 161 -3.57 5.08 13.25
CA THR A 161 -3.68 5.71 11.93
C THR A 161 -2.71 5.06 10.95
N TYR A 162 -3.16 4.80 9.74
CA TYR A 162 -2.29 4.45 8.62
C TYR A 162 -1.73 5.72 8.00
N THR A 163 -0.41 5.87 7.99
CA THR A 163 0.26 7.06 7.50
C THR A 163 1.16 6.73 6.32
N LEU A 164 0.91 7.36 5.17
CA LEU A 164 1.73 7.29 3.97
C LEU A 164 2.41 8.63 3.74
N VAL A 165 3.71 8.62 3.49
CA VAL A 165 4.54 9.83 3.46
C VAL A 165 5.39 9.84 2.20
N ALA A 166 5.29 10.91 1.40
CA ALA A 166 5.93 11.02 0.08
C ALA A 166 7.45 10.92 0.12
N THR A 167 8.09 11.38 1.20
CA THR A 167 9.55 11.39 1.32
C THR A 167 10.02 10.89 2.67
N PRO A 168 11.22 10.28 2.73
CA PRO A 168 11.91 10.12 4.00
C PRO A 168 12.26 11.50 4.59
N PRO A 169 12.49 11.61 5.92
CA PRO A 169 12.76 12.86 6.65
C PRO A 169 13.81 13.82 6.09
N ASN A 170 14.71 13.30 5.25
CA ASN A 170 15.86 14.02 4.70
C ASN A 170 15.72 14.37 3.23
N ALA A 171 14.60 14.03 2.58
CA ALA A 171 14.41 14.29 1.18
C ALA A 171 13.30 15.32 0.94
N VAL A 172 13.52 16.15 -0.07
CA VAL A 172 12.53 17.12 -0.54
C VAL A 172 11.52 16.36 -1.42
N ALA A 173 10.23 16.51 -1.14
CA ALA A 173 9.18 16.01 -2.03
C ALA A 173 9.31 16.71 -3.39
N LEU A 174 9.51 15.89 -4.42
CA LEU A 174 9.83 16.41 -5.74
C LEU A 174 8.53 16.82 -6.44
N ALA A 175 8.45 18.10 -6.83
CA ALA A 175 7.51 18.60 -7.82
C ALA A 175 8.29 18.89 -9.11
N PRO A 176 8.43 17.91 -10.04
CA PRO A 176 9.20 18.12 -11.25
C PRO A 176 8.62 19.28 -12.06
N LYS A 177 9.45 20.24 -12.47
CA LYS A 177 8.99 21.42 -13.23
C LYS A 177 8.22 20.99 -14.48
N GLY A 178 7.08 21.63 -14.73
CA GLY A 178 6.23 21.36 -15.89
C GLY A 178 5.39 20.07 -15.81
N HIS A 179 5.52 19.28 -14.74
CA HIS A 179 4.64 18.13 -14.52
C HIS A 179 3.33 18.59 -13.88
N ARG A 180 2.24 17.91 -14.24
CA ARG A 180 0.91 18.25 -13.73
C ARG A 180 0.74 17.92 -12.25
N HIS A 181 1.47 16.93 -11.74
CA HIS A 181 1.39 16.45 -10.36
C HIS A 181 2.76 16.43 -9.71
N THR A 182 2.81 16.45 -8.37
CA THR A 182 4.03 16.08 -7.63
C THR A 182 4.41 14.63 -7.94
N ALA A 183 5.67 14.27 -7.78
CA ALA A 183 6.14 12.93 -8.11
C ALA A 183 5.37 11.83 -7.34
N PHE A 184 5.17 12.03 -6.04
CA PHE A 184 4.43 11.09 -5.21
C PHE A 184 2.95 11.02 -5.59
N THR A 185 2.26 12.17 -5.68
CA THR A 185 0.82 12.15 -6.00
C THR A 185 0.56 11.68 -7.42
N GLY A 186 1.47 11.94 -8.37
CA GLY A 186 1.41 11.40 -9.72
C GLY A 186 1.40 9.86 -9.73
N GLU A 187 2.30 9.23 -8.97
CA GLU A 187 2.34 7.77 -8.85
C GLU A 187 1.14 7.20 -8.08
N LEU A 188 0.69 7.88 -7.02
CA LEU A 188 -0.53 7.51 -6.30
C LEU A 188 -1.75 7.54 -7.23
N LEU A 189 -1.91 8.60 -8.01
CA LEU A 189 -2.99 8.74 -8.98
C LEU A 189 -2.90 7.69 -10.08
N ALA A 190 -1.70 7.36 -10.57
CA ALA A 190 -1.51 6.30 -11.55
C ALA A 190 -2.00 4.95 -11.01
N VAL A 191 -1.70 4.61 -9.75
CA VAL A 191 -2.23 3.39 -9.12
C VAL A 191 -3.76 3.42 -9.01
N LEU A 192 -4.34 4.54 -8.59
CA LEU A 192 -5.80 4.66 -8.43
C LEU A 192 -6.57 4.64 -9.77
N ARG A 193 -5.96 5.13 -10.85
CA ARG A 193 -6.60 5.29 -12.17
C ARG A 193 -6.35 4.11 -13.11
N ASP A 194 -5.12 3.64 -13.15
CA ASP A 194 -4.71 2.58 -14.07
C ASP A 194 -4.86 1.21 -13.42
N GLY A 195 -4.88 1.16 -12.08
CA GLY A 195 -4.99 -0.06 -11.31
C GLY A 195 -3.70 -0.86 -11.26
N LEU A 196 -3.83 -2.08 -10.71
CA LEU A 196 -2.76 -3.04 -10.58
C LEU A 196 -3.18 -4.32 -11.35
N PRO A 197 -2.58 -4.61 -12.52
CA PRO A 197 -3.01 -5.74 -13.36
C PRO A 197 -3.05 -7.08 -12.62
N ASP A 198 -2.01 -7.39 -11.85
CA ASP A 198 -1.90 -8.60 -11.03
C ASP A 198 -2.33 -8.37 -9.56
N GLY A 199 -3.04 -7.26 -9.31
CA GLY A 199 -3.47 -6.87 -7.97
C GLY A 199 -4.89 -7.35 -7.63
N PRO A 200 -5.31 -7.22 -6.36
CA PRO A 200 -6.65 -7.59 -5.91
C PRO A 200 -7.76 -6.70 -6.51
N ASP A 201 -9.02 -7.12 -6.37
CA ASP A 201 -10.23 -6.35 -6.77
C ASP A 201 -10.33 -4.97 -6.12
N LEU A 202 -9.76 -4.83 -4.92
CA LEU A 202 -9.77 -3.61 -4.13
C LEU A 202 -8.34 -3.14 -3.89
N LEU A 203 -8.07 -1.86 -4.13
CA LEU A 203 -6.77 -1.25 -3.91
C LEU A 203 -6.60 -0.94 -2.42
N GLY A 204 -5.92 -1.87 -1.73
CA GLY A 204 -5.50 -1.75 -0.33
C GLY A 204 -4.39 -0.71 -0.14
N LEU A 205 -4.35 -0.09 1.04
CA LEU A 205 -3.31 0.89 1.39
C LEU A 205 -1.89 0.32 1.27
N ASP A 206 -1.66 -0.94 1.68
CA ASP A 206 -0.35 -1.59 1.55
C ASP A 206 0.05 -1.86 0.10
N ASP A 207 -0.91 -2.22 -0.76
CA ASP A 207 -0.64 -2.44 -2.18
C ASP A 207 -0.31 -1.15 -2.90
N ILE A 208 -1.02 -0.07 -2.55
CA ILE A 208 -0.73 1.27 -3.01
C ILE A 208 0.65 1.70 -2.53
N ALA A 209 0.94 1.62 -1.22
CA ALA A 209 2.21 2.06 -0.65
C ALA A 209 3.40 1.31 -1.26
N ARG A 210 3.30 -0.01 -1.42
CA ARG A 210 4.33 -0.86 -2.03
C ARG A 210 4.56 -0.50 -3.49
N THR A 211 3.48 -0.33 -4.26
CA THR A 211 3.58 -0.02 -5.69
C THR A 211 4.14 1.38 -5.92
N VAL A 212 3.62 2.39 -5.21
CA VAL A 212 4.12 3.77 -5.31
C VAL A 212 5.61 3.80 -4.94
N ARG A 213 6.02 3.12 -3.87
CA ARG A 213 7.44 3.00 -3.49
C ARG A 213 8.29 2.38 -4.59
N SER A 214 7.85 1.27 -5.17
CA SER A 214 8.56 0.59 -6.25
C SER A 214 8.71 1.47 -7.49
N ARG A 215 7.62 2.14 -7.92
CA ARG A 215 7.64 3.03 -9.10
C ARG A 215 8.48 4.27 -8.88
N MET A 216 8.42 4.87 -7.69
CA MET A 216 9.28 6.01 -7.34
C MET A 216 10.76 5.62 -7.31
N ALA A 217 11.11 4.48 -6.71
CA ALA A 217 12.48 3.96 -6.72
C ALA A 217 13.00 3.71 -8.14
N ALA A 218 12.18 3.11 -9.01
CA ALA A 218 12.53 2.84 -10.41
C ALA A 218 12.79 4.12 -11.22
N ARG A 219 12.21 5.25 -10.82
CA ARG A 219 12.44 6.58 -11.42
C ARG A 219 13.56 7.38 -10.74
N GLY A 220 14.23 6.81 -9.73
CA GLY A 220 15.26 7.51 -8.96
C GLY A 220 14.72 8.61 -8.04
N TYR A 221 13.43 8.57 -7.70
CA TYR A 221 12.82 9.50 -6.76
C TYR A 221 13.00 9.05 -5.31
N PRO A 222 12.89 9.97 -4.33
CA PRO A 222 12.86 9.59 -2.92
C PRO A 222 11.77 8.55 -2.65
N THR A 223 12.11 7.50 -1.90
CA THR A 223 11.17 6.40 -1.65
C THR A 223 10.21 6.75 -0.52
N PRO A 224 8.89 6.73 -0.74
CA PRO A 224 7.88 6.97 0.28
C PRO A 224 8.00 6.02 1.48
N GLY A 225 7.68 6.54 2.66
CA GLY A 225 7.52 5.77 3.88
C GLY A 225 6.05 5.43 4.14
N SER A 226 5.79 4.34 4.83
CA SER A 226 4.45 3.98 5.32
C SER A 226 4.57 3.45 6.74
N VAL A 227 3.74 3.95 7.65
CA VAL A 227 3.67 3.52 9.06
C VAL A 227 2.20 3.25 9.35
N GLY A 228 1.86 2.08 9.88
CA GLY A 228 0.45 1.75 10.13
C GLY A 228 0.27 0.61 11.12
N SER A 229 -0.88 0.64 11.79
CA SER A 229 -1.34 -0.49 12.61
C SER A 229 -1.70 -1.68 11.73
N HIS A 230 -1.36 -2.89 12.17
CA HIS A 230 -1.51 -4.16 11.45
C HIS A 230 -2.91 -4.38 10.81
N ASN A 231 -3.97 -3.75 11.34
CA ASN A 231 -5.34 -3.89 10.80
C ASN A 231 -5.71 -2.82 9.75
N ALA A 232 -5.06 -1.65 9.74
CA ALA A 232 -5.40 -0.54 8.84
C ALA A 232 -4.80 -0.71 7.44
N GLY A 233 -3.70 -1.48 7.30
CA GLY A 233 -3.09 -1.79 6.00
C GLY A 233 -4.01 -2.59 5.05
N LEU A 234 -4.99 -3.30 5.62
CA LEU A 234 -6.01 -4.08 4.90
C LEU A 234 -7.26 -3.27 4.52
N LEU A 235 -7.28 -1.96 4.77
CA LEU A 235 -8.33 -1.06 4.30
C LEU A 235 -8.07 -0.72 2.83
N ALA A 236 -9.08 -0.87 1.98
CA ALA A 236 -9.03 -0.36 0.61
C ALA A 236 -9.60 1.05 0.53
N ILE A 237 -9.08 1.85 -0.40
CA ILE A 237 -9.57 3.22 -0.65
C ILE A 237 -10.25 3.39 -2.01
N ALA A 238 -10.06 2.42 -2.91
CA ALA A 238 -10.70 2.38 -4.22
C ALA A 238 -10.81 0.93 -4.73
N ARG A 239 -11.69 0.69 -5.71
CA ARG A 239 -11.67 -0.54 -6.51
C ARG A 239 -10.54 -0.49 -7.51
N ASN A 240 -10.01 -1.65 -7.83
CA ASN A 240 -9.02 -1.79 -8.89
C ASN A 240 -9.73 -1.75 -10.25
N PRO A 241 -9.50 -0.72 -11.08
CA PRO A 241 -10.25 -0.53 -12.33
C PRO A 241 -10.06 -1.67 -13.33
N VAL A 242 -8.94 -2.40 -13.28
CA VAL A 242 -8.67 -3.53 -14.20
C VAL A 242 -9.71 -4.65 -14.07
N HIS A 243 -10.26 -4.85 -12.88
CA HIS A 243 -11.25 -5.90 -12.61
C HIS A 243 -12.69 -5.45 -12.90
N VAL A 244 -12.96 -4.15 -12.84
CA VAL A 244 -14.28 -3.58 -13.17
C VAL A 244 -14.52 -3.59 -14.68
N VAL A 245 -13.47 -3.31 -15.48
CA VAL A 245 -13.55 -3.38 -16.94
C VAL A 245 -13.72 -4.83 -17.42
N THR A 246 -13.07 -5.79 -16.75
CA THR A 246 -13.16 -7.21 -17.09
C THR A 246 -14.56 -7.79 -16.82
N ALA A 247 -15.17 -7.45 -15.68
CA ALA A 247 -16.54 -7.88 -15.36
C ALA A 247 -17.57 -7.33 -16.35
N ALA A 248 -17.43 -6.07 -16.79
CA ALA A 248 -18.32 -5.48 -17.80
C ALA A 248 -18.14 -6.07 -19.21
N ALA A 249 -16.98 -6.66 -19.50
CA ALA A 249 -16.73 -7.36 -20.76
C ALA A 249 -17.32 -8.79 -20.77
N ASP A 250 -17.36 -9.44 -19.61
CA ASP A 250 -17.87 -10.80 -19.43
C ASP A 250 -19.42 -10.84 -19.34
N ASP A 251 -20.04 -9.76 -18.86
CA ASP A 251 -21.51 -9.60 -18.82
C ASP A 251 -22.13 -9.16 -20.16
N ARG A 252 -21.34 -9.19 -21.24
CA ARG A 252 -21.84 -8.94 -22.59
C ARG A 252 -22.63 -10.18 -23.02
N PRO A 253 -23.97 -10.08 -23.23
CA PRO A 253 -24.73 -11.23 -23.71
C PRO A 253 -24.10 -11.72 -25.02
N PRO A 254 -23.98 -13.06 -25.23
CA PRO A 254 -23.34 -13.60 -26.42
C PRO A 254 -23.96 -12.91 -27.63
N ALA A 255 -23.10 -12.35 -28.49
CA ALA A 255 -23.52 -11.60 -29.66
C ALA A 255 -24.62 -12.41 -30.36
N GLN A 256 -25.85 -11.89 -30.33
CA GLN A 256 -26.96 -12.54 -31.01
C GLN A 256 -26.50 -12.74 -32.45
N PRO A 257 -26.60 -13.96 -33.01
CA PRO A 257 -26.18 -14.19 -34.38
C PRO A 257 -26.93 -13.19 -35.24
N VAL A 258 -26.20 -12.25 -35.84
CA VAL A 258 -26.75 -11.27 -36.77
C VAL A 258 -27.45 -12.10 -37.83
N ARG A 259 -28.79 -12.17 -37.76
CA ARG A 259 -29.60 -12.77 -38.81
C ARG A 259 -29.35 -11.88 -40.03
N ARG A 260 -28.37 -12.25 -40.84
CA ARG A 260 -28.15 -11.70 -42.17
C ARG A 260 -29.47 -11.91 -42.90
N ARG A 261 -30.27 -10.85 -42.94
CA ARG A 261 -31.45 -10.78 -43.79
C ARG A 261 -30.93 -10.85 -45.21
N TRP A 262 -30.92 -12.06 -45.76
CA TRP A 262 -30.53 -12.28 -47.14
C TRP A 262 -31.57 -11.54 -47.99
N ARG A 263 -31.18 -10.37 -48.52
CA ARG A 263 -31.96 -9.66 -49.52
C ARG A 263 -31.83 -10.47 -50.80
N TYR A 264 -32.79 -11.36 -51.04
CA TYR A 264 -32.95 -11.97 -52.36
C TYR A 264 -33.25 -10.84 -53.36
N PRO A 265 -32.54 -10.76 -54.50
CA PRO A 265 -32.91 -9.84 -55.56
C PRO A 265 -34.27 -10.28 -56.12
N SER A 266 -35.19 -9.31 -56.17
CA SER A 266 -36.56 -9.42 -56.63
C SER A 266 -36.64 -9.74 -58.12
N VAL A 267 -36.46 -11.00 -58.50
CA VAL A 267 -36.75 -11.49 -59.86
C VAL A 267 -37.59 -12.79 -59.87
N TRP A 268 -37.86 -13.42 -58.72
CA TRP A 268 -38.54 -14.72 -58.66
C TRP A 268 -40.00 -14.74 -58.17
N VAL A 269 -40.63 -13.58 -57.92
CA VAL A 269 -42.02 -13.53 -57.43
C VAL A 269 -43.07 -13.63 -58.57
N GLY A 270 -42.67 -13.52 -59.84
CA GLY A 270 -43.60 -13.57 -60.98
C GLY A 270 -44.06 -14.97 -61.42
N VAL A 271 -43.35 -16.04 -61.05
CA VAL A 271 -43.57 -17.38 -61.66
C VAL A 271 -44.45 -18.30 -60.79
N VAL A 272 -44.58 -18.05 -59.49
CA VAL A 272 -45.33 -18.95 -58.58
C VAL A 272 -46.84 -18.65 -58.53
N VAL A 273 -47.27 -17.46 -58.91
CA VAL A 273 -48.71 -17.07 -58.86
C VAL A 273 -49.53 -17.67 -60.01
N VAL A 274 -48.92 -18.08 -61.12
CA VAL A 274 -49.65 -18.65 -62.26
C VAL A 274 -49.97 -20.15 -62.09
N VAL A 275 -49.27 -20.88 -61.21
CA VAL A 275 -49.51 -22.32 -61.00
C VAL A 275 -50.57 -22.61 -59.92
N ALA A 276 -50.84 -21.68 -59.00
CA ALA A 276 -51.81 -21.88 -57.92
C ALA A 276 -53.28 -21.72 -58.35
N ALA A 277 -53.56 -21.08 -59.49
CA ALA A 277 -54.93 -20.91 -60.01
C ALA A 277 -55.46 -22.15 -60.74
N ALA A 278 -54.59 -23.09 -61.14
CA ALA A 278 -55.01 -24.32 -61.83
C ALA A 278 -55.38 -25.48 -60.88
N SER A 279 -54.96 -25.42 -59.62
CA SER A 279 -55.17 -26.51 -58.64
C SER A 279 -56.47 -26.39 -57.83
N ALA A 280 -57.11 -25.22 -57.83
CA ALA A 280 -58.31 -24.95 -57.05
C ALA A 280 -59.62 -25.41 -57.73
N VAL A 281 -59.56 -25.89 -58.98
CA VAL A 281 -60.75 -26.37 -59.73
C VAL A 281 -60.93 -27.89 -59.64
N LEU A 282 -59.98 -28.64 -59.07
CA LEU A 282 -60.02 -30.12 -59.06
C LEU A 282 -60.25 -30.78 -57.69
N LEU A 283 -60.48 -30.02 -56.62
CA LEU A 283 -60.76 -30.55 -55.28
C LEU A 283 -62.14 -30.16 -54.73
N ALA A 284 -63.13 -30.03 -55.62
CA ALA A 284 -64.54 -29.78 -55.27
C ALA A 284 -65.44 -30.99 -55.60
N ILE A 285 -64.89 -32.21 -55.69
CA ILE A 285 -65.65 -33.44 -55.91
C ILE A 285 -65.22 -34.47 -54.86
N ARG A 286 -66.22 -35.03 -54.16
CA ARG A 286 -66.21 -36.07 -53.11
C ARG A 286 -66.28 -35.49 -51.68
N PHE A 287 -67.50 -35.23 -51.18
CA PHE A 287 -68.32 -36.14 -50.32
C PHE A 287 -67.88 -36.05 -48.83
N VAL A 288 -68.59 -35.35 -47.92
CA VAL A 288 -69.84 -35.68 -47.16
C VAL A 288 -69.59 -36.63 -45.95
N PRO A 289 -70.23 -36.42 -44.77
CA PRO A 289 -69.65 -36.53 -43.41
C PRO A 289 -70.23 -37.68 -42.53
N ASN A 290 -69.70 -37.90 -41.29
CA ASN A 290 -70.48 -37.89 -40.02
C ASN A 290 -69.68 -38.22 -38.72
N ASP A 291 -69.99 -37.44 -37.66
CA ASP A 291 -70.25 -37.69 -36.22
C ASP A 291 -69.63 -38.89 -35.44
N ASP A 292 -69.04 -38.64 -34.25
CA ASP A 292 -69.71 -38.63 -32.92
C ASP A 292 -68.75 -38.67 -31.70
N VAL A 293 -69.18 -38.01 -30.60
CA VAL A 293 -69.09 -38.31 -29.12
C VAL A 293 -67.79 -38.91 -28.53
N GLY A 294 -67.22 -38.54 -27.38
CA GLY A 294 -67.56 -37.70 -26.23
C GLY A 294 -66.77 -38.16 -24.98
N THR A 295 -66.72 -37.30 -23.95
CA THR A 295 -66.50 -37.58 -22.51
C THR A 295 -65.08 -37.76 -21.91
N THR A 296 -64.81 -36.90 -20.91
CA THR A 296 -63.91 -37.00 -19.73
C THR A 296 -64.33 -38.15 -18.78
N PRO A 297 -63.75 -38.43 -17.56
CA PRO A 297 -62.82 -37.64 -16.73
C PRO A 297 -61.78 -38.43 -15.84
N SER A 298 -61.03 -37.67 -15.03
CA SER A 298 -60.52 -37.92 -13.65
C SER A 298 -59.72 -39.19 -13.27
N THR A 299 -58.65 -39.03 -12.48
CA THR A 299 -58.63 -39.23 -11.00
C THR A 299 -57.20 -39.42 -10.42
N SER A 300 -56.86 -38.53 -9.46
CA SER A 300 -56.14 -38.68 -8.16
C SER A 300 -55.06 -39.75 -7.94
N ALA A 301 -53.85 -39.36 -7.49
CA ALA A 301 -53.33 -39.36 -6.09
C ALA A 301 -52.77 -40.75 -5.66
N THR A 302 -51.84 -40.99 -4.73
CA THR A 302 -51.29 -40.31 -3.54
C THR A 302 -50.02 -41.09 -3.10
N THR A 303 -49.14 -40.46 -2.30
CA THR A 303 -48.32 -41.02 -1.17
C THR A 303 -47.26 -42.11 -1.46
N SER A 304 -46.17 -42.30 -0.72
CA SER A 304 -45.35 -41.57 0.28
C SER A 304 -44.30 -42.58 0.79
N THR A 305 -43.07 -42.11 1.05
CA THR A 305 -42.15 -42.52 2.14
C THR A 305 -41.70 -43.99 2.26
N THR A 306 -40.38 -44.24 2.36
CA THR A 306 -39.63 -44.58 3.61
C THR A 306 -38.28 -45.26 3.28
N SER A 307 -37.21 -44.82 3.96
CA SER A 307 -35.89 -45.48 4.05
C SER A 307 -35.94 -46.87 4.72
N PRO A 308 -34.82 -47.60 4.74
CA PRO A 308 -34.05 -47.66 5.98
C PRO A 308 -32.52 -47.70 5.80
N ALA A 309 -31.80 -47.49 6.92
CA ALA A 309 -30.36 -47.63 7.09
C ALA A 309 -30.01 -48.98 7.77
N THR A 310 -28.82 -49.56 7.52
CA THR A 310 -28.09 -50.49 8.43
C THR A 310 -26.61 -50.70 7.99
N THR A 311 -25.67 -50.17 8.77
CA THR A 311 -24.52 -50.78 9.52
C THR A 311 -23.70 -52.00 8.99
N VAL A 312 -22.38 -51.76 8.74
CA VAL A 312 -21.12 -52.41 9.27
C VAL A 312 -20.55 -53.79 8.79
N ALA A 313 -19.21 -53.76 8.57
CA ALA A 313 -18.12 -54.75 8.84
C ALA A 313 -17.38 -55.53 7.70
N THR A 314 -16.13 -55.08 7.44
CA THR A 314 -14.79 -55.74 7.50
C THR A 314 -14.50 -57.15 6.91
N SER A 315 -13.53 -57.25 5.98
CA SER A 315 -12.22 -57.98 6.10
C SER A 315 -11.56 -58.34 4.74
N GLY A 316 -10.20 -58.32 4.67
CA GLY A 316 -9.39 -59.16 3.76
C GLY A 316 -8.43 -58.49 2.73
N PHE A 317 -7.12 -58.51 3.02
CA PHE A 317 -5.92 -58.14 2.18
C PHE A 317 -5.58 -59.19 1.06
N PRO A 318 -4.56 -59.06 0.15
CA PRO A 318 -3.36 -58.19 0.16
C PRO A 318 -2.91 -57.51 -1.17
N ALA A 319 -1.89 -56.63 -1.07
CA ALA A 319 -1.12 -56.02 -2.18
C ALA A 319 0.41 -56.30 -2.04
N PRO A 320 1.22 -56.25 -3.12
CA PRO A 320 2.67 -56.58 -3.13
C PRO A 320 3.59 -55.33 -2.93
N PRO A 321 4.94 -55.49 -2.86
CA PRO A 321 5.83 -54.65 -2.03
C PRO A 321 6.39 -53.39 -2.73
N GLY A 322 6.82 -52.41 -1.93
CA GLY A 322 7.32 -51.09 -2.37
C GLY A 322 8.84 -50.98 -2.51
N PRO A 323 9.36 -49.73 -2.51
CA PRO A 323 10.70 -49.45 -2.00
C PRO A 323 10.72 -48.32 -0.94
N THR A 324 11.30 -48.69 0.20
CA THR A 324 12.20 -47.95 1.11
C THR A 324 12.25 -46.41 1.04
N ILE A 325 11.69 -45.74 2.05
CA ILE A 325 12.17 -44.44 2.54
C ILE A 325 12.45 -44.57 4.04
N ARG A 326 13.63 -44.08 4.46
CA ARG A 326 14.11 -44.08 5.85
C ARG A 326 13.18 -43.30 6.77
N SER A 327 12.96 -43.87 7.94
CA SER A 327 12.25 -43.34 9.11
C SER A 327 13.14 -42.40 9.92
N GLU A 328 12.63 -41.22 10.25
CA GLU A 328 12.86 -40.57 11.55
C GLU A 328 11.50 -40.04 12.07
N LEU A 329 11.14 -40.43 13.31
CA LEU A 329 9.88 -40.12 13.98
C LEU A 329 9.85 -38.67 14.53
N PRO A 330 8.64 -38.12 14.81
CA PRO A 330 8.41 -36.71 15.09
C PRO A 330 8.55 -36.36 16.58
N GLY A 331 9.34 -35.34 16.86
CA GLY A 331 9.44 -34.74 18.19
C GLY A 331 8.69 -33.40 18.25
N GLY A 332 7.70 -33.33 19.14
CA GLY A 332 7.28 -32.13 19.89
C GLY A 332 6.56 -31.00 19.14
N PRO A 333 5.66 -30.25 19.82
CA PRO A 333 5.07 -29.04 19.25
C PRO A 333 6.14 -27.95 19.08
N PRO A 334 6.11 -27.15 18.00
CA PRO A 334 7.15 -26.16 17.75
C PRO A 334 7.08 -25.03 18.78
N SER A 335 8.19 -24.87 19.49
CA SER A 335 8.52 -23.70 20.30
C SER A 335 8.75 -22.49 19.41
N LEU A 336 8.33 -21.33 19.90
CA LEU A 336 8.62 -20.01 19.34
C LEU A 336 10.14 -19.78 19.26
N SER A 337 10.73 -19.87 18.07
CA SER A 337 12.05 -19.31 17.75
C SER A 337 12.41 -19.59 16.28
N SER A 338 12.19 -18.62 15.38
CA SER A 338 13.06 -18.48 14.20
C SER A 338 13.08 -17.01 13.77
N SER A 339 14.14 -16.32 14.19
CA SER A 339 14.58 -15.08 13.57
C SER A 339 14.92 -15.35 12.11
N SER A 340 14.52 -14.45 11.20
CA SER A 340 15.11 -14.41 9.86
C SER A 340 16.63 -14.40 9.98
N PRO A 341 17.40 -15.08 9.10
CA PRO A 341 18.86 -15.09 9.18
C PRO A 341 19.34 -13.63 9.10
N ARG A 342 20.07 -13.17 10.13
CA ARG A 342 20.65 -11.82 10.13
C ARG A 342 21.74 -11.78 9.06
N GLY A 343 21.95 -10.60 8.48
CA GLY A 343 22.91 -10.40 7.39
C GLY A 343 24.35 -10.75 7.77
N SER A 344 25.26 -10.51 6.84
CA SER A 344 26.69 -10.69 7.07
C SER A 344 27.32 -9.47 7.76
N ILE A 345 28.24 -9.70 8.70
CA ILE A 345 28.97 -8.65 9.41
C ILE A 345 30.47 -8.93 9.46
N ARG A 346 31.30 -7.89 9.39
CA ARG A 346 32.74 -7.95 9.66
C ARG A 346 33.05 -7.30 11.01
N VAL A 347 34.00 -7.85 11.75
CA VAL A 347 34.39 -7.35 13.07
C VAL A 347 35.87 -7.00 13.08
N TYR A 348 36.17 -5.75 13.43
CA TYR A 348 37.52 -5.25 13.61
C TYR A 348 37.77 -4.95 15.08
N ASP A 349 38.73 -5.64 15.69
CA ASP A 349 39.11 -5.43 17.08
C ASP A 349 40.34 -4.53 17.14
N LYS A 350 40.19 -3.36 17.77
CA LYS A 350 41.30 -2.42 18.06
C LYS A 350 41.51 -2.24 19.57
N SER A 351 40.89 -3.07 20.38
CA SER A 351 40.99 -2.97 21.83
C SER A 351 42.40 -3.24 22.32
N THR A 352 42.76 -2.58 23.41
CA THR A 352 44.00 -2.79 24.17
C THR A 352 43.76 -3.68 25.40
N VAL A 353 42.48 -3.92 25.74
CA VAL A 353 42.04 -4.83 26.81
C VAL A 353 41.83 -6.25 26.28
N VAL A 354 41.95 -7.25 27.15
CA VAL A 354 41.91 -8.66 26.75
C VAL A 354 40.50 -9.07 26.30
N ASP A 355 40.41 -9.61 25.08
CA ASP A 355 39.28 -10.35 24.49
C ASP A 355 37.93 -9.66 24.16
N PRO A 356 37.76 -8.31 24.05
CA PRO A 356 36.45 -7.74 23.71
C PRO A 356 36.03 -8.02 22.26
N GLY A 357 36.94 -8.14 21.30
CA GLY A 357 36.57 -8.57 19.94
C GLY A 357 36.09 -10.01 19.88
N LYS A 358 36.69 -10.90 20.67
CA LYS A 358 36.22 -12.29 20.81
C LYS A 358 34.81 -12.33 21.42
N ALA A 359 34.57 -11.56 22.48
CA ALA A 359 33.25 -11.44 23.10
C ALA A 359 32.19 -10.88 22.13
N ALA A 360 32.57 -9.92 21.28
CA ALA A 360 31.68 -9.37 20.25
C ALA A 360 31.31 -10.42 19.20
N VAL A 361 32.28 -11.20 18.73
CA VAL A 361 32.05 -12.28 17.75
C VAL A 361 31.13 -13.36 18.30
N ASP A 362 31.36 -13.80 19.54
CA ASP A 362 30.54 -14.82 20.19
C ASP A 362 29.09 -14.35 20.38
N TYR A 363 28.91 -13.09 20.78
CA TYR A 363 27.58 -12.46 20.86
C TYR A 363 26.88 -12.41 19.49
N LEU A 364 27.56 -11.90 18.45
CA LEU A 364 26.98 -11.75 17.12
C LEU A 364 26.57 -13.09 16.51
N ARG A 365 27.37 -14.14 16.70
CA ARG A 365 27.02 -15.50 16.27
C ARG A 365 25.82 -16.05 17.03
N GLY A 366 25.76 -15.83 18.35
CA GLY A 366 24.60 -16.22 19.17
C GLY A 366 23.31 -15.48 18.80
N ASP A 367 23.44 -14.25 18.33
CA ASP A 367 22.34 -13.38 17.89
C ASP A 367 21.91 -13.64 16.42
N GLY A 368 22.59 -14.56 15.73
CA GLY A 368 22.21 -15.05 14.39
C GLY A 368 22.87 -14.35 13.22
N TRP A 369 23.95 -13.58 13.44
CA TRP A 369 24.75 -12.95 12.39
C TRP A 369 25.78 -13.90 11.78
N THR A 370 26.00 -13.77 10.47
CA THR A 370 27.13 -14.44 9.80
C THR A 370 28.36 -13.55 9.87
N VAL A 371 29.30 -13.87 10.76
CA VAL A 371 30.58 -13.13 10.87
C VAL A 371 31.52 -13.57 9.75
N LEU A 372 31.70 -12.72 8.74
CA LEU A 372 32.54 -13.02 7.57
C LEU A 372 34.04 -12.91 7.86
N GLU A 373 34.41 -11.97 8.73
CA GLU A 373 35.81 -11.66 9.02
C GLU A 373 35.94 -11.11 10.44
N ALA A 374 36.96 -11.58 11.16
CA ALA A 374 37.36 -11.09 12.46
C ALA A 374 38.88 -10.92 12.47
N ARG A 375 39.37 -9.68 12.53
CA ARG A 375 40.82 -9.36 12.54
C ARG A 375 41.15 -8.39 13.67
N GLY A 376 42.28 -8.61 14.33
CA GLY A 376 42.89 -7.64 15.24
C GLY A 376 43.69 -6.60 14.47
N LEU A 377 43.46 -5.33 14.71
CA LEU A 377 44.15 -4.21 14.06
C LEU A 377 45.23 -3.66 14.99
N THR A 378 46.49 -3.96 14.70
CA THR A 378 47.64 -3.28 15.32
C THR A 378 47.99 -2.04 14.51
N GLU A 379 47.82 -0.86 15.13
CA GLU A 379 48.35 0.46 14.74
C GLU A 379 48.49 0.74 13.23
N ASN A 380 47.47 1.35 12.61
CA ASN A 380 47.63 2.56 11.77
C ASN A 380 46.42 2.99 10.91
N GLY A 381 45.24 2.34 10.97
CA GLY A 381 44.15 2.74 10.06
C GLY A 381 42.81 3.17 10.64
N LEU A 382 42.50 2.88 11.91
CA LEU A 382 41.25 3.34 12.55
C LEU A 382 41.48 4.30 13.74
N ALA A 383 42.60 5.03 13.70
CA ALA A 383 43.13 5.84 14.81
C ALA A 383 42.18 6.94 15.33
N SER A 384 41.17 7.37 14.57
CA SER A 384 40.22 8.39 15.03
C SER A 384 39.06 7.84 15.88
N THR A 385 38.85 6.52 15.87
CA THR A 385 37.65 5.94 16.47
C THR A 385 37.91 5.63 17.95
N LYS A 386 37.47 6.47 18.88
CA LYS A 386 37.67 6.24 20.34
C LYS A 386 36.61 5.34 21.00
N LYS A 387 35.51 5.09 20.31
CA LYS A 387 34.37 4.29 20.81
C LYS A 387 34.13 3.08 19.91
N THR A 388 33.38 2.12 20.42
CA THR A 388 32.81 1.04 19.61
C THR A 388 31.73 1.61 18.71
N THR A 389 31.72 1.24 17.44
CA THR A 389 30.81 1.83 16.44
C THR A 389 30.49 0.81 15.36
N VAL A 390 29.22 0.74 14.96
CA VAL A 390 28.77 -0.03 13.80
C VAL A 390 28.72 0.90 12.59
N TYR A 391 29.39 0.51 11.53
CA TYR A 391 29.45 1.21 10.26
C TYR A 391 28.65 0.47 9.19
N TYR A 392 28.15 1.22 8.21
CA TYR A 392 27.50 0.69 7.02
C TYR A 392 27.87 1.50 5.79
N SER A 393 27.74 0.89 4.61
CA SER A 393 27.91 1.60 3.34
C SER A 393 26.68 2.43 3.01
N ALA A 394 26.88 3.74 2.80
CA ALA A 394 25.81 4.64 2.39
C ALA A 394 25.25 4.22 1.01
N GLY A 395 23.92 4.16 0.89
CA GLY A 395 23.24 3.84 -0.38
C GLY A 395 22.67 2.42 -0.48
N ILE A 396 22.91 1.54 0.51
CA ILE A 396 22.28 0.20 0.58
C ILE A 396 21.38 0.14 1.82
N ALA A 397 20.08 0.34 1.62
CA ALA A 397 19.09 0.53 2.70
C ALA A 397 19.02 -0.64 3.70
N ASP A 398 19.15 -1.88 3.20
CA ASP A 398 19.14 -3.08 4.05
C ASP A 398 20.34 -3.11 4.99
N GLN A 399 21.53 -2.68 4.53
CA GLN A 399 22.73 -2.61 5.36
C GLN A 399 22.61 -1.52 6.43
N GLN A 400 22.04 -0.36 6.07
CA GLN A 400 21.78 0.72 7.02
C GLN A 400 20.82 0.30 8.13
N ASN A 401 19.71 -0.35 7.77
CA ASN A 401 18.72 -0.80 8.74
C ASN A 401 19.31 -1.88 9.66
N SER A 402 19.98 -2.89 9.09
CA SER A 402 20.61 -3.95 9.88
C SER A 402 21.72 -3.42 10.80
N ALA A 403 22.54 -2.47 10.33
CA ALA A 403 23.60 -1.86 11.13
C ALA A 403 23.07 -1.04 12.30
N CYS A 404 22.05 -0.20 12.09
CA CYS A 404 21.55 0.66 13.16
C CYS A 404 20.64 -0.09 14.14
N VAL A 405 19.96 -1.16 13.71
CA VAL A 405 19.28 -2.08 14.64
C VAL A 405 20.30 -2.75 15.54
N LEU A 406 21.38 -3.31 14.98
CA LEU A 406 22.46 -3.91 15.78
C LEU A 406 23.07 -2.88 16.74
N ALA A 407 23.44 -1.69 16.25
CA ALA A 407 24.02 -0.64 17.08
C ALA A 407 23.14 -0.28 18.28
N THR A 408 21.82 -0.25 18.08
CA THR A 408 20.84 -0.03 19.14
C THR A 408 20.82 -1.19 20.13
N THR A 409 20.84 -2.44 19.66
CA THR A 409 20.87 -3.64 20.49
C THR A 409 22.11 -3.70 21.37
N ILE A 410 23.29 -3.38 20.81
CA ILE A 410 24.56 -3.38 21.55
C ILE A 410 24.89 -2.03 22.22
N ARG A 411 23.99 -1.05 22.14
CA ARG A 411 24.11 0.31 22.71
C ARG A 411 25.36 1.07 22.29
N VAL A 412 25.72 0.99 21.02
CA VAL A 412 26.87 1.71 20.43
C VAL A 412 26.40 2.67 19.32
N ALA A 413 27.30 3.52 18.83
CA ALA A 413 26.98 4.43 17.73
C ALA A 413 26.80 3.70 16.39
N CYS A 414 25.95 4.23 15.52
CA CYS A 414 25.76 3.81 14.13
C CYS A 414 26.23 4.95 13.21
N ASP A 415 27.16 4.70 12.29
CA ASP A 415 27.69 5.72 11.37
C ASP A 415 27.81 5.18 9.93
N SER A 416 27.69 6.07 8.94
CA SER A 416 27.85 5.77 7.52
C SER A 416 29.29 5.99 7.01
N HIS A 417 30.14 6.65 7.79
CA HIS A 417 31.50 7.02 7.40
C HIS A 417 32.53 6.21 8.18
N LEU A 418 33.05 5.13 7.58
CA LEU A 418 34.17 4.40 8.14
C LEU A 418 35.44 5.25 8.03
N PRO A 419 36.14 5.58 9.14
CA PRO A 419 37.41 6.29 9.08
C PRO A 419 38.41 5.44 8.30
N THR A 420 38.90 6.00 7.20
CA THR A 420 39.65 5.37 6.12
C THR A 420 40.48 4.14 6.52
N TYR A 421 39.95 2.96 6.18
CA TYR A 421 40.72 1.77 5.87
C TYR A 421 40.36 1.40 4.43
N GLY A 422 41.34 0.95 3.63
CA GLY A 422 41.27 0.87 2.17
C GLY A 422 40.01 0.23 1.59
N GLU A 423 39.74 0.50 0.30
CA GLU A 423 38.58 0.05 -0.50
C GLU A 423 38.05 -1.34 -0.14
N GLU A 424 37.27 -1.44 0.94
CA GLU A 424 36.67 -2.68 1.37
C GLU A 424 35.23 -2.75 0.86
N ASP A 425 34.88 -3.95 0.40
CA ASP A 425 33.56 -4.30 -0.11
C ASP A 425 32.41 -3.78 0.76
N PRO A 426 31.32 -3.30 0.15
CA PRO A 426 30.21 -2.68 0.85
C PRO A 426 29.49 -3.66 1.80
N GLY A 427 29.33 -3.27 3.08
CA GLY A 427 28.75 -4.14 4.10
C GLY A 427 28.56 -3.50 5.48
N VAL A 428 28.05 -4.29 6.43
CA VAL A 428 27.95 -3.92 7.87
C VAL A 428 29.27 -4.28 8.55
N ILE A 429 29.85 -3.31 9.27
CA ILE A 429 31.17 -3.43 9.91
C ILE A 429 31.06 -3.01 11.37
N LEU A 430 31.46 -3.86 12.31
CA LEU A 430 31.59 -3.51 13.73
C LEU A 430 33.06 -3.23 14.05
N VAL A 431 33.36 -2.04 14.56
CA VAL A 431 34.68 -1.71 15.10
C VAL A 431 34.61 -1.71 16.62
N VAL A 432 35.27 -2.68 17.24
CA VAL A 432 35.29 -2.90 18.70
C VAL A 432 36.42 -2.10 19.34
N ALA A 433 36.09 -1.29 20.35
CA ALA A 433 37.04 -0.56 21.18
C ALA A 433 36.97 -1.03 22.65
N ASP A 434 37.79 -0.43 23.51
CA ASP A 434 37.87 -0.77 24.94
C ASP A 434 36.56 -0.56 25.72
N ASP A 435 35.63 0.21 25.17
CA ASP A 435 34.31 0.50 25.74
C ASP A 435 33.26 -0.60 25.44
N PHE A 436 33.56 -1.60 24.61
CA PHE A 436 32.61 -2.65 24.30
C PHE A 436 32.25 -3.50 25.52
N ARG A 437 30.96 -3.77 25.70
CA ARG A 437 30.42 -4.66 26.72
C ARG A 437 29.34 -5.52 26.07
N VAL A 438 29.33 -6.82 26.39
CA VAL A 438 28.28 -7.73 25.91
C VAL A 438 26.93 -7.27 26.49
N PRO A 439 25.88 -7.11 25.67
CA PRO A 439 24.54 -6.79 26.17
C PRO A 439 24.04 -7.91 27.08
N GLY A 440 23.62 -7.54 28.28
CA GLY A 440 22.99 -8.43 29.27
C GLY A 440 21.48 -8.48 29.14
#